data_AF-A0A963BE36-F1
#
_entry.id   AF-A0A963BE36-F1
#
_cell.length_a   1.000
_cell.length_b   1.000
_cell.length_c   1.000
_cell.angle_alpha   90.00
_cell.angle_beta   90.00
_cell.angle_gamma   90.00
#
_symmetry.space_group_name_H-M   'P 1'
#
loop_
_entity.id
_entity.type
_entity.pdbx_description
1 polymer ?
#
loop_
_entity_poly.entity_id
_entity_poly.type
_entity_poly.pdbx_seq_one_letter_code
_entity_poly.pdbx_strand_id
1 'polypeptide(L)'
;MSYSQPIGSPGEQLQAIHAMLAAGHRSVHLERHSLLLIGAVGGFLSVVSEWAITPERFPDATERGFALLVWLAFWLGGVSLLDHWLTRRARARRAETLPFAQTQITRAWWMLLSVGCLGSFAMSFYGGGSMIYALWTVLLGLGIYLFGLFSQRLIEWIGLATILLGITGLAAGVSYETTRWLNASCFAVGMPLAGWMAARIPDPTRLQRSLALALWIAVVITPPLVIAPTDYTEDPQGTAVAPQSPAALSGERIVQLHTGTRIPLRVNMRSPILHIDPNAELEMTLAVPLEVVLRDGLPDGRFRVVGGNWRTAGRNDLWLRINRIQPGLEDGQPVIRAHAKLDDEALGHD
;
A
#
# COMPACT_ATOMS: atom_id res chain seq x y z
N MET A 1 -0.49 58.57 32.56
CA MET A 1 0.48 58.73 31.44
C MET A 1 0.07 57.77 30.34
N SER A 2 -0.66 58.26 29.34
CA SER A 2 -1.13 57.48 28.19
C SER A 2 -0.03 57.40 27.13
N TYR A 3 0.48 56.19 26.86
CA TYR A 3 1.31 55.93 25.68
C TYR A 3 0.39 55.64 24.50
N SER A 4 0.05 56.68 23.73
CA SER A 4 -0.41 56.52 22.34
C SER A 4 0.81 56.25 21.48
N GLN A 5 1.04 54.99 21.08
CA GLN A 5 1.98 54.71 20.01
C GLN A 5 1.49 55.35 18.71
N PRO A 6 2.36 55.98 17.91
CA PRO A 6 1.96 56.50 16.62
C PRO A 6 1.54 55.33 15.73
N ILE A 7 0.30 55.39 15.24
CA ILE A 7 -0.18 54.54 14.16
C ILE A 7 0.76 54.82 12.97
N GLY A 8 1.53 53.81 12.57
CA GLY A 8 2.45 53.91 11.42
C GLY A 8 1.76 54.51 10.20
N SER A 9 2.52 55.22 9.39
CA SER A 9 2.01 55.92 8.20
C SER A 9 1.17 54.98 7.32
N PRO A 10 0.16 55.47 6.56
CA PRO A 10 -0.67 54.62 5.70
C PRO A 10 0.15 53.77 4.71
N GLY A 11 1.32 54.26 4.30
CA GLY A 11 2.29 53.53 3.49
C GLY A 11 2.89 52.33 4.22
N GLU A 12 3.26 52.46 5.50
CA GLU A 12 3.77 51.35 6.32
C GLU A 12 2.69 50.30 6.60
N GLN A 13 1.42 50.70 6.78
CA GLN A 13 0.31 49.76 6.91
C GLN A 13 0.04 49.00 5.62
N LEU A 14 0.04 49.68 4.47
CA LEU A 14 -0.10 49.03 3.17
C LEU A 14 1.09 48.12 2.87
N GLN A 15 2.30 48.50 3.25
CA GLN A 15 3.50 47.69 3.07
C GLN A 15 3.52 46.49 4.02
N ALA A 16 2.99 46.62 5.24
CA ALA A 16 2.76 45.51 6.17
C ALA A 16 1.67 44.56 5.66
N ILE A 17 0.58 45.07 5.06
CA ILE A 17 -0.45 44.26 4.41
C ILE A 17 0.11 43.57 3.16
N HIS A 18 0.91 44.26 2.35
CA HIS A 18 1.56 43.68 1.17
C HIS A 18 2.61 42.65 1.56
N ALA A 19 3.37 42.89 2.63
CA ALA A 19 4.30 41.93 3.20
C ALA A 19 3.57 40.75 3.84
N MET A 20 2.42 40.95 4.48
CA MET A 20 1.56 39.86 4.99
C MET A 20 0.90 39.06 3.86
N LEU A 21 0.49 39.70 2.76
CA LEU A 21 -0.06 39.03 1.58
C LEU A 21 1.04 38.29 0.79
N ALA A 22 2.23 38.89 0.67
CA ALA A 22 3.39 38.28 0.03
C ALA A 22 3.98 37.13 0.87
N ALA A 23 4.05 37.28 2.19
CA ALA A 23 4.42 36.21 3.13
C ALA A 23 3.32 35.14 3.24
N GLY A 24 2.06 35.52 3.04
CA GLY A 24 0.91 34.62 2.95
C GLY A 24 1.06 33.54 1.88
N HIS A 25 1.79 33.85 0.79
CA HIS A 25 2.10 32.89 -0.28
C HIS A 25 3.12 31.80 0.10
N ARG A 26 3.85 31.90 1.21
CA ARG A 26 4.75 30.85 1.75
C ARG A 26 4.52 30.61 3.24
N SER A 27 3.27 30.57 3.66
CA SER A 27 2.88 30.55 5.07
C SER A 27 3.01 29.18 5.75
N VAL A 28 3.37 28.12 5.02
CA VAL A 28 3.39 26.75 5.56
C VAL A 28 4.78 26.16 5.46
N HIS A 29 5.44 26.05 6.62
CA HIS A 29 6.69 25.33 6.79
C HIS A 29 6.42 23.93 7.32
N LEU A 30 6.83 22.94 6.54
CA LEU A 30 6.83 21.55 6.97
C LEU A 30 8.11 21.27 7.73
N GLU A 31 7.98 20.92 9.01
CA GLU A 31 9.14 20.63 9.84
C GLU A 31 9.76 19.29 9.42
N ARG A 32 11.09 19.26 9.28
CA ARG A 32 11.80 18.05 8.82
C ARG A 32 11.58 16.85 9.73
N HIS A 33 11.45 17.07 11.04
CA HIS A 33 11.20 15.99 11.99
C HIS A 33 9.85 15.31 11.74
N SER A 34 8.84 16.04 11.26
CA SER A 34 7.52 15.50 10.97
C SER A 34 7.58 14.52 9.79
N LEU A 35 8.28 14.89 8.70
CA LEU A 35 8.53 14.01 7.55
C LEU A 35 9.33 12.77 7.92
N LEU A 36 10.35 12.92 8.78
CA LEU A 36 11.16 11.79 9.23
C LEU A 36 10.36 10.83 10.11
N LEU A 37 9.59 11.35 11.08
CA LEU A 37 8.79 10.53 11.97
C LEU A 37 7.71 9.77 11.22
N ILE A 38 6.95 10.45 10.36
CA ILE A 38 5.89 9.81 9.60
C ILE A 38 6.44 8.86 8.55
N GLY A 39 7.57 9.19 7.92
CA GLY A 39 8.24 8.32 6.97
C GLY A 39 8.74 7.03 7.64
N ALA A 40 9.39 7.17 8.81
CA ALA A 40 9.87 6.03 9.58
C ALA A 40 8.71 5.12 10.03
N VAL A 41 7.67 5.69 10.63
CA VAL A 41 6.55 4.90 11.15
C VAL A 41 5.67 4.33 10.04
N GLY A 42 5.40 5.08 8.97
CA GLY A 42 4.65 4.55 7.82
C GLY A 42 5.40 3.43 7.10
N GLY A 43 6.72 3.56 6.96
CA GLY A 43 7.58 2.51 6.42
C GLY A 43 7.60 1.27 7.30
N PHE A 44 7.79 1.46 8.61
CA PHE A 44 7.73 0.39 9.61
C PHE A 44 6.38 -0.34 9.57
N LEU A 45 5.27 0.40 9.58
CA LEU A 45 3.93 -0.17 9.50
C LEU A 45 3.74 -0.98 8.20
N SER A 46 4.27 -0.51 7.08
CA SER A 46 4.15 -1.22 5.79
C SER A 46 4.89 -2.55 5.76
N VAL A 47 6.03 -2.66 6.45
CA VAL A 47 6.84 -3.89 6.47
C VAL A 47 6.39 -4.84 7.57
N VAL A 48 6.14 -4.31 8.77
CA VAL A 48 5.97 -5.13 9.98
C VAL A 48 4.53 -5.57 10.19
N SER A 49 3.52 -4.91 9.61
CA SER A 49 2.11 -5.29 9.83
C SER A 49 1.83 -6.73 9.37
N GLU A 50 2.37 -7.15 8.21
CA GLU A 50 2.24 -8.53 7.72
C GLU A 50 2.92 -9.57 8.62
N TRP A 51 3.97 -9.16 9.35
CA TRP A 51 4.65 -10.03 10.30
C TRP A 51 3.97 -10.05 11.66
N ALA A 52 3.31 -8.96 12.05
CA ALA A 52 2.67 -8.84 13.36
C ALA A 52 1.28 -9.49 13.37
N ILE A 53 0.51 -9.31 12.29
CA ILE A 53 -0.89 -9.71 12.18
C ILE A 53 -1.00 -10.79 11.11
N THR A 54 -0.78 -12.04 11.53
CA THR A 54 -0.84 -13.19 10.62
C THR A 54 -2.12 -14.00 10.81
N PRO A 55 -2.59 -14.73 9.77
CA PRO A 55 -3.74 -15.62 9.88
C PRO A 55 -3.56 -16.71 10.95
N GLU A 56 -2.32 -17.13 11.24
CA GLU A 56 -2.04 -18.14 12.26
C GLU A 56 -2.20 -17.59 13.69
N ARG A 57 -1.89 -16.30 13.90
CA ARG A 57 -2.06 -15.63 15.20
C ARG A 57 -3.48 -15.16 15.44
N PHE A 58 -4.16 -14.73 14.38
CA PHE A 58 -5.52 -14.22 14.42
C PHE A 58 -6.34 -14.91 13.33
N PRO A 59 -6.90 -16.10 13.61
CA PRO A 59 -7.65 -16.86 12.60
C PRO A 59 -8.95 -16.17 12.19
N ASP A 60 -9.59 -15.44 13.11
CA ASP A 60 -10.80 -14.67 12.83
C ASP A 60 -10.47 -13.37 12.07
N ALA A 61 -11.23 -13.09 11.00
CA ALA A 61 -11.14 -11.83 10.27
C ALA A 61 -11.53 -10.63 11.16
N THR A 62 -12.48 -10.82 12.08
CA THR A 62 -12.91 -9.78 13.02
C THR A 62 -11.78 -9.41 13.97
N GLU A 63 -11.13 -10.42 14.58
CA GLU A 63 -10.00 -10.22 15.47
C GLU A 63 -8.82 -9.58 14.73
N ARG A 64 -8.54 -10.00 13.50
CA ARG A 64 -7.52 -9.36 12.64
C ARG A 64 -7.81 -7.88 12.39
N GLY A 65 -9.05 -7.54 12.05
CA GLY A 65 -9.47 -6.17 11.82
C GLY A 65 -9.23 -5.30 13.06
N PHE A 66 -9.67 -5.77 14.24
CA PHE A 66 -9.44 -5.05 15.49
C PHE A 66 -7.96 -4.97 15.87
N ALA A 67 -7.19 -6.05 15.69
CA ALA A 67 -5.75 -6.05 15.93
C ALA A 67 -5.05 -5.02 15.04
N LEU A 68 -5.41 -4.95 13.75
CA LEU A 68 -4.90 -3.94 12.82
C LEU A 68 -5.28 -2.53 13.23
N LEU A 69 -6.53 -2.30 13.63
CA LEU A 69 -6.98 -0.99 14.08
C LEU A 69 -6.22 -0.53 15.33
N VAL A 70 -6.06 -1.40 16.32
CA VAL A 70 -5.29 -1.11 17.54
C VAL A 70 -3.83 -0.85 17.21
N TRP A 71 -3.25 -1.66 16.33
CA TRP A 71 -1.87 -1.51 15.85
C TRP A 71 -1.64 -0.14 15.18
N LEU A 72 -2.50 0.22 14.23
CA LEU A 72 -2.44 1.51 13.54
C LEU A 72 -2.68 2.68 14.50
N ALA A 73 -3.69 2.58 15.37
CA ALA A 73 -4.01 3.62 16.35
C ALA A 73 -2.86 3.84 17.35
N PHE A 74 -2.20 2.78 17.80
CA PHE A 74 -1.05 2.87 18.70
C PHE A 74 0.11 3.63 18.04
N TRP A 75 0.51 3.22 16.83
CA TRP A 75 1.66 3.81 16.13
C TRP A 75 1.38 5.23 15.65
N LEU A 76 0.25 5.47 14.97
CA LEU A 76 -0.10 6.79 14.45
C LEU A 76 -0.49 7.76 15.57
N GLY A 77 -1.17 7.28 16.62
CA GLY A 77 -1.45 8.07 17.82
C GLY A 77 -0.17 8.46 18.55
N GLY A 78 0.78 7.53 18.70
CA GLY A 78 2.10 7.80 19.26
C GLY A 78 2.88 8.85 18.47
N VAL A 79 2.91 8.73 17.13
CA VAL A 79 3.53 9.74 16.26
C VAL A 79 2.84 11.09 16.37
N SER A 80 1.50 11.12 16.42
CA SER A 80 0.74 12.37 16.56
C SER A 80 1.11 13.12 17.83
N LEU A 81 1.18 12.41 18.97
CA LEU A 81 1.59 12.99 20.25
C LEU A 81 3.04 13.47 20.22
N LEU A 82 3.95 12.67 19.65
CA LEU A 82 5.37 13.00 19.56
C LEU A 82 5.61 14.20 18.64
N ASP A 83 5.00 14.23 17.46
CA ASP A 83 5.08 15.34 16.51
C ASP A 83 4.52 16.62 17.10
N HIS A 84 3.38 16.54 17.79
CA HIS A 84 2.80 17.68 18.50
C HIS A 84 3.71 18.21 19.60
N TRP A 85 4.31 17.32 20.40
CA TRP A 85 5.24 17.71 21.45
C TRP A 85 6.52 18.34 20.91
N LEU A 86 7.13 17.75 19.89
CA LEU A 86 8.34 18.27 19.24
C LEU A 86 8.06 19.61 18.55
N THR A 87 6.93 19.73 17.85
CA THR A 87 6.54 20.96 17.16
C THR A 87 6.27 22.08 18.16
N ARG A 88 5.59 21.80 19.29
CA ARG A 88 5.43 22.78 20.38
C ARG A 88 6.77 23.21 20.95
N ARG A 89 7.69 22.27 21.21
CA ARG A 89 9.02 22.55 21.78
C ARG A 89 9.89 23.37 20.83
N ALA A 90 9.90 23.04 19.54
CA ALA A 90 10.66 23.76 18.52
C ALA A 90 10.19 25.21 18.39
N ARG A 91 8.86 25.43 18.41
CA ARG A 91 8.28 26.78 18.27
C ARG A 91 8.34 27.62 19.52
N ALA A 92 8.22 27.02 20.71
CA ALA A 92 8.46 27.73 21.96
C ALA A 92 9.87 28.34 22.02
N ARG A 93 10.85 27.68 21.39
CA ARG A 93 12.22 28.20 21.24
C ARG A 93 12.35 29.33 20.21
N ARG A 94 11.46 29.40 19.21
CA ARG A 94 11.47 30.42 18.15
C ARG A 94 10.51 31.60 18.40
N ALA A 95 9.68 31.52 19.45
CA ALA A 95 8.64 32.51 19.78
C ALA A 95 7.66 32.81 18.62
N GLU A 96 7.39 31.82 17.76
CA GLU A 96 6.50 31.96 16.59
C GLU A 96 5.07 31.49 16.90
N THR A 97 4.07 32.26 16.49
CA THR A 97 2.65 31.85 16.51
C THR A 97 2.30 31.04 15.25
N LEU A 98 1.46 30.02 15.40
CA LEU A 98 1.01 29.17 14.28
C LEU A 98 0.20 29.96 13.26
N PRO A 99 0.59 29.96 11.96
CA PRO A 99 -0.27 30.44 10.90
C PRO A 99 -1.57 29.63 10.84
N PHE A 100 -2.70 30.31 10.60
CA PHE A 100 -4.00 29.66 10.47
C PHE A 100 -4.00 28.53 9.44
N ALA A 101 -3.41 28.77 8.25
CA ALA A 101 -3.31 27.80 7.16
C ALA A 101 -2.58 26.52 7.59
N GLN A 102 -1.47 26.65 8.33
CA GLN A 102 -0.72 25.49 8.82
C GLN A 102 -1.54 24.62 9.76
N THR A 103 -2.35 25.23 10.63
CA THR A 103 -3.21 24.48 11.55
C THR A 103 -4.29 23.70 10.80
N GLN A 104 -4.90 24.30 9.77
CA GLN A 104 -5.92 23.63 8.97
C GLN A 104 -5.36 22.48 8.13
N ILE A 105 -4.20 22.68 7.48
CA ILE A 105 -3.58 21.62 6.68
C ILE A 105 -3.12 20.46 7.57
N THR A 106 -2.57 20.74 8.75
CA THR A 106 -2.19 19.70 9.70
C THR A 106 -3.41 18.89 10.16
N ARG A 107 -4.57 19.54 10.38
CA ARG A 107 -5.83 18.84 10.68
C ARG A 107 -6.28 17.97 9.52
N ALA A 108 -6.26 18.49 8.30
CA ALA A 108 -6.61 17.73 7.10
C ALA A 108 -5.69 16.52 6.91
N TRP A 109 -4.39 16.68 7.15
CA TRP A 109 -3.41 15.59 7.14
C TRP A 109 -3.78 14.46 8.10
N TRP A 110 -4.07 14.78 9.37
CA TRP A 110 -4.48 13.77 10.34
C TRP A 110 -5.85 13.15 10.03
N MET A 111 -6.77 13.91 9.44
CA MET A 111 -8.04 13.36 8.95
C MET A 111 -7.81 12.33 7.82
N LEU A 112 -6.91 12.60 6.88
CA LEU A 112 -6.56 11.66 5.81
C LEU A 112 -5.97 10.36 6.37
N LEU A 113 -5.07 10.43 7.36
CA LEU A 113 -4.53 9.24 8.01
C LEU A 113 -5.60 8.45 8.76
N SER A 114 -6.54 9.12 9.42
CA SER A 114 -7.70 8.48 10.05
C SER A 114 -8.60 7.78 9.03
N VAL A 115 -8.81 8.38 7.86
CA VAL A 115 -9.51 7.74 6.73
C VAL A 115 -8.75 6.50 6.25
N GLY A 116 -7.41 6.54 6.18
CA GLY A 116 -6.59 5.37 5.87
C GLY A 116 -6.77 4.24 6.89
N CYS A 117 -6.84 4.57 8.18
CA CYS A 117 -7.10 3.59 9.25
C CYS A 117 -8.50 2.97 9.12
N LEU A 118 -9.53 3.80 8.97
CA LEU A 118 -10.91 3.33 8.79
C LEU A 118 -11.05 2.49 7.51
N GLY A 119 -10.40 2.90 6.42
CA GLY A 119 -10.39 2.15 5.17
C GLY A 119 -9.74 0.78 5.33
N SER A 120 -8.59 0.71 5.99
CA SER A 120 -7.89 -0.55 6.29
C SER A 120 -8.73 -1.48 7.17
N PHE A 121 -9.39 -0.92 8.19
CA PHE A 121 -10.31 -1.64 9.04
C PHE A 121 -11.51 -2.17 8.25
N ALA A 122 -12.16 -1.33 7.45
CA ALA A 122 -13.30 -1.73 6.61
C ALA A 122 -12.93 -2.83 5.61
N MET A 123 -11.75 -2.74 4.98
CA MET A 123 -11.26 -3.75 4.04
C MET A 123 -11.05 -5.14 4.68
N SER A 124 -10.90 -5.20 6.00
CA SER A 124 -10.83 -6.48 6.73
C SER A 124 -12.18 -7.22 6.77
N PHE A 125 -13.30 -6.50 6.65
CA PHE A 125 -14.66 -7.08 6.67
C PHE A 125 -15.27 -7.20 5.28
N TYR A 126 -15.08 -6.20 4.43
CA TYR A 126 -15.71 -6.10 3.12
C TYR A 126 -14.81 -6.58 1.97
N GLY A 127 -13.58 -7.00 2.27
CA GLY A 127 -12.57 -7.35 1.28
C GLY A 127 -11.85 -6.13 0.69
N GLY A 128 -11.03 -6.36 -0.33
CA GLY A 128 -10.21 -5.30 -0.94
C GLY A 128 -8.85 -5.08 -0.25
N GLY A 129 -8.42 -6.02 0.60
CA GLY A 129 -7.12 -5.97 1.28
C GLY A 129 -5.92 -5.80 0.34
N SER A 130 -6.02 -6.29 -0.89
CA SER A 130 -5.00 -6.10 -1.93
C SER A 130 -4.74 -4.63 -2.28
N MET A 131 -5.71 -3.75 -2.06
CA MET A 131 -5.63 -2.33 -2.38
C MET A 131 -5.14 -1.48 -1.21
N ILE A 132 -4.91 -2.05 -0.03
CA ILE A 132 -4.56 -1.31 1.20
C ILE A 132 -3.33 -0.42 0.97
N TYR A 133 -2.23 -0.98 0.46
CA TYR A 133 -0.98 -0.24 0.30
C TYR A 133 -1.06 0.85 -0.78
N ALA A 134 -1.83 0.60 -1.83
CA ALA A 134 -2.09 1.62 -2.83
C ALA A 134 -2.97 2.76 -2.29
N LEU A 135 -4.01 2.44 -1.51
CA LEU A 135 -4.80 3.45 -0.80
C LEU A 135 -3.90 4.31 0.10
N TRP A 136 -3.05 3.70 0.92
CA TRP A 136 -2.10 4.43 1.76
C TRP A 136 -1.13 5.29 0.96
N THR A 137 -0.63 4.79 -0.18
CA THR A 137 0.24 5.56 -1.09
C THR A 137 -0.49 6.78 -1.64
N VAL A 138 -1.75 6.63 -2.08
CA VAL A 138 -2.56 7.75 -2.59
C VAL A 138 -2.87 8.76 -1.48
N LEU A 139 -3.25 8.31 -0.29
CA LEU A 139 -3.54 9.19 0.85
C LEU A 139 -2.29 9.97 1.31
N LEU A 140 -1.13 9.30 1.34
CA LEU A 140 0.16 9.93 1.56
C LEU A 140 0.42 11.02 0.52
N GLY A 141 0.28 10.69 -0.77
CA GLY A 141 0.50 11.63 -1.86
C GLY A 141 -0.46 12.83 -1.80
N LEU A 142 -1.73 12.60 -1.49
CA LEU A 142 -2.74 13.66 -1.31
C LEU A 142 -2.35 14.59 -0.16
N GLY A 143 -1.92 14.05 0.97
CA GLY A 143 -1.49 14.86 2.09
C GLY A 143 -0.21 15.66 1.79
N ILE A 144 0.79 15.07 1.13
CA ILE A 144 1.99 15.78 0.67
C ILE A 144 1.60 16.89 -0.33
N TYR A 145 0.70 16.60 -1.26
CA TYR A 145 0.22 17.57 -2.25
C TYR A 145 -0.46 18.77 -1.58
N LEU A 146 -1.34 18.53 -0.59
CA LEU A 146 -1.98 19.60 0.19
C LEU A 146 -0.96 20.51 0.88
N PHE A 147 0.11 19.93 1.43
CA PHE A 147 1.21 20.71 1.98
C PHE A 147 2.02 21.46 0.91
N GLY A 148 2.23 20.84 -0.24
CA GLY A 148 2.93 21.42 -1.38
C GLY A 148 2.27 22.69 -1.93
N LEU A 149 0.94 22.72 -1.98
CA LEU A 149 0.15 23.87 -2.46
C LEU A 149 0.47 25.18 -1.72
N PHE A 150 0.90 25.11 -0.46
CA PHE A 150 1.15 26.28 0.39
C PHE A 150 2.62 26.45 0.84
N SER A 151 3.50 25.53 0.43
CA SER A 151 4.89 25.51 0.87
C SER A 151 5.87 25.75 -0.27
N GLN A 152 6.01 24.77 -1.17
CA GLN A 152 7.01 24.78 -2.23
C GLN A 152 6.50 24.00 -3.44
N ARG A 153 6.78 24.53 -4.63
CA ARG A 153 6.42 23.89 -5.91
C ARG A 153 6.96 22.46 -5.99
N LEU A 154 8.15 22.14 -5.49
CA LEU A 154 8.70 20.78 -5.61
C LEU A 154 7.88 19.74 -4.82
N ILE A 155 7.43 20.08 -3.61
CA ILE A 155 6.66 19.17 -2.74
C ILE A 155 5.31 18.84 -3.38
N GLU A 156 4.67 19.81 -4.04
CA GLU A 156 3.44 19.61 -4.81
C GLU A 156 3.62 18.50 -5.87
N TRP A 157 4.69 18.56 -6.67
CA TRP A 157 4.95 17.54 -7.71
C TRP A 157 5.33 16.18 -7.12
N ILE A 158 6.00 16.13 -5.98
CA ILE A 158 6.27 14.87 -5.27
C ILE A 158 4.96 14.24 -4.77
N GLY A 159 4.06 15.05 -4.21
CA GLY A 159 2.72 14.60 -3.80
C GLY A 159 1.92 14.04 -4.98
N LEU A 160 1.91 14.77 -6.11
CA LEU A 160 1.25 14.31 -7.34
C LEU A 160 1.87 13.01 -7.89
N ALA A 161 3.20 12.92 -7.92
CA ALA A 161 3.89 11.70 -8.35
C ALA A 161 3.54 10.52 -7.44
N THR A 162 3.43 10.74 -6.13
CA THR A 162 3.07 9.69 -5.16
C THR A 162 1.63 9.20 -5.39
N ILE A 163 0.68 10.12 -5.64
CA ILE A 163 -0.69 9.76 -6.03
C ILE A 163 -0.68 8.90 -7.29
N LEU A 164 0.05 9.36 -8.33
CA LEU A 164 0.14 8.65 -9.60
C LEU A 164 0.73 7.26 -9.41
N LEU A 165 1.79 7.08 -8.60
CA LEU A 165 2.37 5.77 -8.31
C LEU A 165 1.36 4.81 -7.67
N GLY A 166 0.52 5.29 -6.74
CA GLY A 166 -0.53 4.47 -6.14
C GLY A 166 -1.61 4.06 -7.14
N ILE A 167 -2.06 5.00 -7.98
CA ILE A 167 -3.10 4.74 -8.99
C ILE A 167 -2.58 3.86 -10.13
N THR A 168 -1.41 4.16 -10.68
CA THR A 168 -0.84 3.38 -11.78
C THR A 168 -0.41 2.00 -11.31
N GLY A 169 0.08 1.86 -10.07
CA GLY A 169 0.36 0.56 -9.48
C GLY A 169 -0.88 -0.33 -9.42
N LEU A 170 -2.03 0.22 -9.01
CA LEU A 170 -3.30 -0.51 -9.05
C LEU A 170 -3.77 -0.80 -10.48
N ALA A 171 -3.71 0.19 -11.37
CA ALA A 171 -4.20 0.07 -12.74
C ALA A 171 -3.38 -0.94 -13.56
N ALA A 172 -2.09 -1.10 -13.24
CA ALA A 172 -1.18 -2.04 -13.88
C ALA A 172 -1.21 -3.44 -13.23
N GLY A 173 -2.12 -3.71 -12.28
CA GLY A 173 -2.24 -5.04 -11.67
C GLY A 173 -1.02 -5.45 -10.83
N VAL A 174 -0.24 -4.48 -10.33
CA VAL A 174 1.01 -4.77 -9.62
C VAL A 174 0.73 -5.63 -8.39
N SER A 175 1.56 -6.67 -8.19
CA SER A 175 1.39 -7.62 -7.08
C SER A 175 1.31 -6.94 -5.71
N TYR A 176 0.63 -7.61 -4.79
CA TYR A 176 0.44 -7.10 -3.42
C TYR A 176 1.78 -6.84 -2.71
N GLU A 177 2.77 -7.71 -2.90
CA GLU A 177 4.09 -7.51 -2.29
C GLU A 177 4.82 -6.30 -2.88
N THR A 178 4.75 -6.13 -4.20
CA THR A 178 5.39 -4.99 -4.87
C THR A 178 4.74 -3.68 -4.44
N THR A 179 3.41 -3.62 -4.35
CA THR A 179 2.69 -2.43 -3.85
C THR A 179 2.99 -2.16 -2.36
N ARG A 180 3.15 -3.20 -1.54
CA ARG A 180 3.63 -3.07 -0.15
C ARG A 180 5.00 -2.42 -0.08
N TRP A 181 5.98 -2.93 -0.84
CA TRP A 181 7.33 -2.40 -0.86
C TRP A 181 7.40 -0.99 -1.46
N LEU A 182 6.55 -0.69 -2.44
CA LEU A 182 6.39 0.65 -2.99
C LEU A 182 5.88 1.62 -1.93
N ASN A 183 4.82 1.26 -1.20
CA ASN A 183 4.30 2.07 -0.11
C ASN A 183 5.35 2.26 0.99
N ALA A 184 6.02 1.20 1.40
CA ALA A 184 7.12 1.25 2.38
C ALA A 184 8.23 2.21 1.93
N SER A 185 8.61 2.18 0.65
CA SER A 185 9.63 3.05 0.06
C SER A 185 9.17 4.51 0.00
N CYS A 186 7.93 4.78 -0.42
CA CYS A 186 7.33 6.12 -0.42
C CYS A 186 7.41 6.77 0.98
N PHE A 187 7.10 6.00 2.03
CA PHE A 187 7.21 6.47 3.41
C PHE A 187 8.67 6.55 3.89
N ALA A 188 9.41 5.44 3.91
CA ALA A 188 10.71 5.35 4.58
C ALA A 188 11.83 6.09 3.86
N VAL A 189 11.76 6.18 2.52
CA VAL A 189 12.81 6.78 1.69
C VAL A 189 12.29 8.08 1.06
N GLY A 190 11.09 8.03 0.49
CA GLY A 190 10.47 9.16 -0.23
C GLY A 190 10.28 10.38 0.65
N MET A 191 9.77 10.23 1.87
CA MET A 191 9.49 11.37 2.77
C MET A 191 10.78 12.05 3.28
N PRO A 192 11.80 11.33 3.81
CA PRO A 192 13.08 11.95 4.16
C PRO A 192 13.75 12.65 2.98
N LEU A 193 13.75 12.01 1.81
CA LEU A 193 14.35 12.56 0.59
C LEU A 193 13.62 13.83 0.15
N ALA A 194 12.28 13.84 0.15
CA ALA A 194 11.48 15.01 -0.16
C ALA A 194 11.83 16.19 0.76
N GLY A 195 11.94 15.94 2.08
CA GLY A 195 12.35 16.95 3.06
C GLY A 195 13.76 17.49 2.84
N TRP A 196 14.70 16.63 2.43
CA TRP A 196 16.07 17.03 2.10
C TRP A 196 16.15 17.86 0.81
N MET A 197 15.42 17.47 -0.23
CA MET A 197 15.40 18.19 -1.51
C MET A 197 14.73 19.56 -1.38
N ALA A 198 13.59 19.62 -0.68
CA ALA A 198 12.88 20.86 -0.36
C ALA A 198 13.76 21.87 0.40
N ALA A 199 14.66 21.37 1.25
CA ALA A 199 15.61 22.19 1.98
C ALA A 199 16.76 22.74 1.11
N ARG A 200 17.21 21.99 0.10
CA ARG A 200 18.36 22.37 -0.74
C ARG A 200 17.97 23.14 -1.99
N ILE A 201 16.73 22.99 -2.45
CA ILE A 201 16.25 23.55 -3.72
C ILE A 201 14.93 24.32 -3.49
N PRO A 202 14.97 25.49 -2.83
CA PRO A 202 13.76 26.23 -2.46
C PRO A 202 13.02 26.83 -3.68
N ASP A 203 13.74 27.24 -4.73
CA ASP A 203 13.19 27.87 -5.93
C ASP A 203 13.76 27.23 -7.21
N PRO A 204 13.41 25.95 -7.50
CA PRO A 204 13.96 25.22 -8.63
C PRO A 204 13.53 25.83 -9.97
N THR A 205 14.47 25.93 -10.91
CA THR A 205 14.12 26.09 -12.33
C THR A 205 13.33 24.88 -12.83
N ARG A 206 12.64 25.00 -13.97
CA ARG A 206 11.86 23.88 -14.54
C ARG A 206 12.72 22.62 -14.70
N LEU A 207 13.97 22.78 -15.17
CA LEU A 207 14.90 21.66 -15.37
C LEU A 207 15.33 21.03 -14.03
N GLN A 208 15.73 21.86 -13.05
CA GLN A 208 16.12 21.36 -11.73
C GLN A 208 14.97 20.61 -11.06
N ARG A 209 13.74 21.11 -11.19
CA ARG A 209 12.55 20.44 -10.68
C ARG A 209 12.32 19.09 -11.34
N SER A 210 12.43 19.00 -12.67
CA SER A 210 12.27 17.74 -13.40
C SER A 210 13.35 16.72 -13.02
N LEU A 211 14.61 17.15 -12.91
CA LEU A 211 15.71 16.29 -12.48
C LEU A 211 15.54 15.83 -11.03
N ALA A 212 15.14 16.75 -10.15
CA ALA A 212 14.82 16.45 -8.76
C ALA A 212 13.70 15.41 -8.66
N LEU A 213 12.60 15.62 -9.39
CA LEU A 213 11.49 14.68 -9.41
C LEU A 213 11.89 13.31 -9.98
N ALA A 214 12.65 13.30 -11.08
CA ALA A 214 13.16 12.07 -11.68
C ALA A 214 14.06 11.29 -10.71
N LEU A 215 14.96 11.99 -10.01
CA LEU A 215 15.80 11.39 -8.97
C LEU A 215 14.95 10.82 -7.83
N TRP A 216 13.96 11.57 -7.35
CA TRP A 216 13.07 11.11 -6.29
C TRP A 216 12.31 9.84 -6.69
N ILE A 217 11.72 9.83 -7.89
CA ILE A 217 11.00 8.67 -8.45
C ILE A 217 11.95 7.48 -8.56
N ALA A 218 13.14 7.67 -9.13
CA ALA A 218 14.12 6.59 -9.28
C ALA A 218 14.49 5.98 -7.93
N VAL A 219 14.78 6.80 -6.93
CA VAL A 219 15.14 6.33 -5.59
C VAL A 219 13.97 5.61 -4.91
N VAL A 220 12.73 6.08 -5.07
CA VAL A 220 11.55 5.45 -4.45
C VAL A 220 11.16 4.14 -5.13
N ILE A 221 11.31 4.03 -6.45
CA ILE A 221 10.97 2.81 -7.20
C ILE A 221 12.07 1.75 -7.10
N THR A 222 13.32 2.11 -6.81
CA THR A 222 14.41 1.12 -6.75
C THR A 222 14.17 0.02 -5.70
N PRO A 223 13.83 0.30 -4.43
CA PRO A 223 13.59 -0.74 -3.43
C PRO A 223 12.52 -1.77 -3.83
N PRO A 224 11.31 -1.39 -4.27
CA PRO A 224 10.33 -2.40 -4.68
C PRO A 224 10.80 -3.23 -5.87
N LEU A 225 11.57 -2.68 -6.83
CA LEU A 225 12.09 -3.45 -7.96
C LEU A 225 13.21 -4.45 -7.57
N VAL A 226 13.95 -4.17 -6.49
CA VAL A 226 15.05 -5.02 -6.03
C VAL A 226 14.60 -6.05 -4.98
N ILE A 227 13.65 -5.66 -4.12
CA ILE A 227 13.21 -6.46 -2.97
C ILE A 227 11.99 -7.31 -3.29
N ALA A 228 11.04 -6.79 -4.08
CA ALA A 228 9.94 -7.64 -4.52
C ALA A 228 10.56 -8.77 -5.35
N PRO A 229 10.13 -10.04 -5.13
CA PRO A 229 10.57 -11.13 -5.97
C PRO A 229 10.22 -10.75 -7.39
N THR A 230 11.21 -10.42 -8.19
CA THR A 230 11.06 -10.50 -9.63
C THR A 230 10.81 -11.97 -9.92
N ASP A 231 9.88 -12.28 -10.82
CA ASP A 231 9.54 -13.65 -11.25
C ASP A 231 10.71 -14.43 -11.88
N TYR A 232 11.95 -13.99 -11.66
CA TYR A 232 13.19 -14.68 -11.97
C TYR A 232 13.31 -15.94 -11.12
N THR A 233 12.57 -16.92 -11.57
CA THR A 233 12.57 -18.28 -11.07
C THR A 233 13.69 -18.98 -11.80
N GLU A 234 14.71 -19.48 -11.11
CA GLU A 234 15.64 -20.42 -11.74
C GLU A 234 14.82 -21.61 -12.25
N ASP A 235 14.93 -21.89 -13.55
CA ASP A 235 14.22 -22.98 -14.18
C ASP A 235 14.61 -24.29 -13.48
N PRO A 236 13.65 -25.02 -12.88
CA PRO A 236 13.92 -26.28 -12.23
C PRO A 236 14.57 -27.26 -13.22
N GLN A 237 15.67 -27.87 -12.80
CA GLN A 237 16.43 -28.82 -13.61
C GLN A 237 15.81 -30.22 -13.45
N GLY A 238 15.26 -30.79 -14.51
CA GLY A 238 14.77 -32.16 -14.50
C GLY A 238 13.68 -32.45 -15.53
N THR A 239 13.29 -33.71 -15.63
CA THR A 239 12.13 -34.15 -16.43
C THR A 239 10.90 -34.25 -15.54
N ALA A 240 9.74 -33.93 -16.12
CA ALA A 240 8.47 -34.04 -15.42
C ALA A 240 8.16 -35.52 -15.11
N VAL A 241 7.65 -35.75 -13.90
CA VAL A 241 7.29 -37.07 -13.38
C VAL A 241 5.79 -37.11 -13.10
N ALA A 242 5.17 -38.28 -13.19
CA ALA A 242 3.78 -38.44 -12.82
C ALA A 242 3.55 -38.17 -11.31
N PRO A 243 2.42 -37.57 -10.91
CA PRO A 243 2.13 -37.18 -9.52
C PRO A 243 2.12 -38.37 -8.54
N GLN A 244 1.86 -39.58 -9.03
CA GLN A 244 1.84 -40.81 -8.21
C GLN A 244 3.21 -41.50 -8.10
N SER A 245 4.26 -40.92 -8.69
CA SER A 245 5.58 -41.54 -8.63
C SER A 245 6.18 -41.39 -7.22
N PRO A 246 6.73 -42.46 -6.62
CA PRO A 246 7.45 -42.35 -5.35
C PRO A 246 8.65 -41.38 -5.44
N ALA A 247 9.15 -41.12 -6.65
CA ALA A 247 10.18 -40.12 -6.89
C ALA A 247 9.73 -38.68 -6.59
N ALA A 248 8.41 -38.40 -6.60
CA ALA A 248 7.84 -37.07 -6.33
C ALA A 248 7.89 -36.66 -4.84
N LEU A 249 8.22 -37.60 -3.94
CA LEU A 249 8.18 -37.40 -2.49
C LEU A 249 9.51 -36.94 -1.88
N SER A 250 10.59 -36.84 -2.67
CA SER A 250 11.93 -36.53 -2.16
C SER A 250 12.67 -35.58 -3.08
N GLY A 251 13.17 -34.47 -2.51
CA GLY A 251 13.93 -33.46 -3.24
C GLY A 251 13.06 -32.61 -4.16
N GLU A 252 13.72 -31.87 -5.06
CA GLU A 252 13.07 -31.04 -6.07
C GLU A 252 12.67 -31.87 -7.29
N ARG A 253 11.37 -31.86 -7.62
CA ARG A 253 10.81 -32.62 -8.73
C ARG A 253 9.72 -31.85 -9.45
N ILE A 254 9.75 -31.92 -10.77
CA ILE A 254 8.68 -31.41 -11.63
C ILE A 254 7.61 -32.48 -11.73
N VAL A 255 6.36 -32.12 -11.43
CA VAL A 255 5.20 -32.99 -11.54
C VAL A 255 4.26 -32.45 -12.61
N GLN A 256 3.91 -33.30 -13.57
CA GLN A 256 2.97 -32.94 -14.64
C GLN A 256 1.55 -33.37 -14.27
N LEU A 257 0.66 -32.39 -14.16
CA LEU A 257 -0.77 -32.54 -14.04
C LEU A 257 -1.38 -32.47 -15.44
N HIS A 258 -2.11 -33.51 -15.83
CA HIS A 258 -2.71 -33.59 -17.15
C HIS A 258 -4.02 -32.82 -17.20
N THR A 259 -4.47 -32.43 -18.40
CA THR A 259 -5.83 -31.92 -18.61
C THR A 259 -6.86 -32.92 -18.05
N GLY A 260 -7.90 -32.40 -17.40
CA GLY A 260 -8.92 -33.20 -16.73
C GLY A 260 -8.52 -33.71 -15.34
N THR A 261 -7.30 -33.45 -14.87
CA THR A 261 -6.91 -33.72 -13.47
C THR A 261 -7.85 -32.95 -12.54
N ARG A 262 -8.43 -33.67 -11.57
CA ARG A 262 -9.30 -33.08 -10.54
C ARG A 262 -8.44 -32.36 -9.51
N ILE A 263 -8.73 -31.08 -9.28
CA ILE A 263 -8.15 -30.28 -8.21
C ILE A 263 -9.30 -29.89 -7.26
N PRO A 264 -9.38 -30.48 -6.06
CA PRO A 264 -10.39 -30.07 -5.09
C PRO A 264 -10.03 -28.70 -4.52
N LEU A 265 -10.88 -27.70 -4.75
CA LEU A 265 -10.78 -26.42 -4.06
C LEU A 265 -11.58 -26.49 -2.76
N ARG A 266 -10.87 -26.46 -1.64
CA ARG A 266 -11.48 -26.41 -0.30
C ARG A 266 -11.66 -24.95 0.11
N VAL A 267 -12.92 -24.54 0.23
CA VAL A 267 -13.27 -23.16 0.62
C VAL A 267 -13.71 -23.16 2.07
N ASN A 268 -12.96 -22.47 2.93
CA ASN A 268 -13.41 -22.19 4.27
C ASN A 268 -14.22 -20.89 4.26
N MET A 269 -15.54 -20.99 4.50
CA MET A 269 -16.44 -19.83 4.60
C MET A 269 -16.95 -19.70 6.03
N ARG A 270 -16.75 -18.52 6.61
CA ARG A 270 -17.32 -18.17 7.90
C ARG A 270 -18.52 -17.27 7.68
N SER A 271 -19.72 -17.78 7.96
CA SER A 271 -20.97 -17.03 7.87
C SER A 271 -21.86 -17.33 9.09
N PRO A 272 -22.57 -16.33 9.64
CA PRO A 272 -23.50 -16.53 10.76
C PRO A 272 -24.79 -17.24 10.34
N ILE A 273 -25.07 -17.31 9.03
CA ILE A 273 -26.33 -17.83 8.47
C ILE A 273 -26.13 -19.05 7.57
N LEU A 274 -24.90 -19.30 7.12
CA LEU A 274 -24.56 -20.40 6.22
C LEU A 274 -23.34 -21.12 6.77
N HIS A 275 -23.44 -22.44 6.90
CA HIS A 275 -22.32 -23.30 7.26
C HIS A 275 -21.89 -24.11 6.04
N ILE A 276 -20.60 -24.10 5.74
CA ILE A 276 -20.01 -24.99 4.74
C ILE A 276 -19.41 -26.18 5.49
N ASP A 277 -19.65 -27.39 4.99
CA ASP A 277 -19.00 -28.60 5.51
C ASP A 277 -17.47 -28.44 5.37
N PRO A 278 -16.65 -28.72 6.41
CA PRO A 278 -15.19 -28.64 6.31
C PRO A 278 -14.58 -29.48 5.17
N ASN A 279 -15.29 -30.51 4.72
CA ASN A 279 -14.92 -31.38 3.61
C ASN A 279 -15.65 -31.02 2.31
N ALA A 280 -16.37 -29.90 2.25
CA ALA A 280 -16.96 -29.41 1.01
C ALA A 280 -15.84 -29.03 0.04
N GLU A 281 -15.83 -29.72 -1.10
CA GLU A 281 -14.87 -29.49 -2.17
C GLU A 281 -15.61 -28.92 -3.37
N LEU A 282 -15.13 -27.79 -3.88
CA LEU A 282 -15.49 -27.35 -5.22
C LEU A 282 -14.61 -28.15 -6.18
N GLU A 283 -15.21 -29.13 -6.86
CA GLU A 283 -14.51 -29.93 -7.86
C GLU A 283 -14.12 -29.04 -9.05
N MET A 284 -12.82 -28.76 -9.18
CA MET A 284 -12.26 -28.10 -10.35
C MET A 284 -11.56 -29.12 -11.23
N THR A 285 -11.62 -28.93 -12.55
CA THR A 285 -10.89 -29.74 -13.51
C THR A 285 -9.90 -28.85 -14.25
N LEU A 286 -8.64 -29.28 -14.31
CA LEU A 286 -7.62 -28.61 -15.11
C LEU A 286 -8.01 -28.56 -16.59
N ALA A 287 -8.16 -27.36 -17.14
CA ALA A 287 -8.47 -27.15 -18.56
C ALA A 287 -7.23 -27.29 -19.45
N VAL A 288 -6.05 -27.04 -18.89
CA VAL A 288 -4.74 -27.12 -19.57
C VAL A 288 -3.78 -27.97 -18.74
N PRO A 289 -2.81 -28.65 -19.38
CA PRO A 289 -1.83 -29.41 -18.64
C PRO A 289 -0.84 -28.46 -17.95
N LEU A 290 -0.52 -28.76 -16.69
CA LEU A 290 0.27 -27.91 -15.80
C LEU A 290 1.48 -28.69 -15.30
N GLU A 291 2.64 -28.07 -15.25
CA GLU A 291 3.78 -28.59 -14.50
C GLU A 291 3.95 -27.78 -13.23
N VAL A 292 4.15 -28.46 -12.10
CA VAL A 292 4.32 -27.86 -10.78
C VAL A 292 5.60 -28.42 -10.17
N VAL A 293 6.38 -27.57 -9.51
CA VAL A 293 7.55 -28.05 -8.76
C VAL A 293 7.12 -28.43 -7.36
N LEU A 294 7.48 -29.67 -6.99
CA LEU A 294 7.41 -30.15 -5.63
C LEU A 294 8.80 -30.12 -5.01
N ARG A 295 8.89 -29.70 -3.76
CA ARG A 295 10.05 -29.87 -2.90
C ARG A 295 9.63 -30.72 -1.70
N ASP A 296 10.21 -31.90 -1.59
CA ASP A 296 9.92 -32.85 -0.50
C ASP A 296 8.41 -33.19 -0.41
N GLY A 297 7.78 -33.35 -1.57
CA GLY A 297 6.35 -33.69 -1.68
C GLY A 297 5.37 -32.53 -1.52
N LEU A 298 5.84 -31.31 -1.27
CA LEU A 298 5.00 -30.11 -1.16
C LEU A 298 5.21 -29.17 -2.35
N PRO A 299 4.16 -28.54 -2.90
CA PRO A 299 4.32 -27.50 -3.91
C PRO A 299 5.15 -26.36 -3.36
N ASP A 300 6.20 -25.97 -4.08
CA ASP A 300 7.06 -24.85 -3.67
C ASP A 300 6.58 -23.49 -4.20
N GLY A 301 5.51 -23.50 -5.00
CA GLY A 301 4.91 -22.33 -5.63
C GLY A 301 5.26 -22.16 -7.11
N ARG A 302 6.26 -22.88 -7.64
CA ARG A 302 6.63 -22.77 -9.05
C ARG A 302 5.74 -23.63 -9.93
N PHE A 303 5.21 -23.04 -11.01
CA PHE A 303 4.35 -23.71 -11.97
C PHE A 303 4.55 -23.17 -13.39
N ARG A 304 4.18 -23.96 -14.40
CA ARG A 304 4.03 -23.52 -15.78
C ARG A 304 2.92 -24.28 -16.48
N VAL A 305 2.31 -23.65 -17.48
CA VAL A 305 1.59 -24.41 -18.50
C VAL A 305 2.63 -25.20 -19.30
N VAL A 306 2.35 -26.47 -19.62
CA VAL A 306 3.31 -27.31 -20.36
C VAL A 306 3.77 -26.61 -21.64
N GLY A 307 5.08 -26.48 -21.82
CA GLY A 307 5.71 -25.77 -22.94
C GLY A 307 5.83 -24.26 -22.79
N GLY A 308 5.30 -23.68 -21.71
CA GLY A 308 5.44 -22.26 -21.35
C GLY A 308 6.62 -21.98 -20.43
N ASN A 309 6.74 -20.71 -20.04
CA ASN A 309 7.75 -20.25 -19.08
C ASN A 309 7.35 -20.59 -17.65
N TRP A 310 8.34 -20.86 -16.80
CA TRP A 310 8.14 -21.01 -15.35
C TRP A 310 7.68 -19.72 -14.72
N ARG A 311 6.72 -19.83 -13.81
CA ARG A 311 6.14 -18.76 -13.01
C ARG A 311 6.17 -19.19 -11.55
N THR A 312 6.29 -18.24 -10.64
CA THR A 312 6.13 -18.50 -9.21
C THR A 312 4.78 -17.95 -8.78
N ALA A 313 3.87 -18.81 -8.32
CA ALA A 313 2.73 -18.36 -7.55
C ALA A 313 3.28 -17.85 -6.22
N GLY A 314 3.33 -16.52 -6.05
CA GLY A 314 3.56 -15.94 -4.74
C GLY A 314 2.49 -16.43 -3.77
N ARG A 315 2.81 -16.36 -2.47
CA ARG A 315 1.93 -16.81 -1.38
C ARG A 315 0.53 -16.18 -1.43
N ASN A 316 0.39 -15.06 -2.14
CA ASN A 316 -0.80 -14.26 -2.30
C ASN A 316 -1.13 -13.94 -3.78
N ASP A 317 -0.74 -14.73 -4.79
CA ASP A 317 -0.98 -14.36 -6.20
C ASP A 317 -2.16 -15.10 -6.86
N LEU A 318 -2.64 -16.19 -6.27
CA LEU A 318 -3.79 -16.95 -6.79
C LEU A 318 -5.08 -16.52 -6.08
N TRP A 319 -5.63 -15.36 -6.46
CA TRP A 319 -6.92 -14.90 -5.94
C TRP A 319 -8.08 -15.43 -6.79
N LEU A 320 -8.98 -16.17 -6.14
CA LEU A 320 -10.30 -16.44 -6.68
C LEU A 320 -11.20 -15.22 -6.39
N ARG A 321 -11.48 -14.40 -7.41
CA ARG A 321 -12.31 -13.20 -7.22
C ARG A 321 -13.78 -13.53 -7.45
N ILE A 322 -14.55 -13.63 -6.37
CA ILE A 322 -16.01 -13.78 -6.44
C ILE A 322 -16.61 -12.43 -6.80
N ASN A 323 -16.95 -12.23 -8.07
CA ASN A 323 -17.45 -10.96 -8.59
C ASN A 323 -18.93 -10.75 -8.29
N ARG A 324 -19.70 -11.85 -8.16
CA ARG A 324 -21.13 -11.78 -7.94
C ARG A 324 -21.63 -12.99 -7.18
N ILE A 325 -22.52 -12.77 -6.22
CA ILE A 325 -23.31 -13.81 -5.58
C ILE A 325 -24.77 -13.53 -5.87
N GLN A 326 -25.47 -14.48 -6.48
CA GLN A 326 -26.88 -14.40 -6.81
C GLN A 326 -27.65 -15.48 -6.06
N PRO A 327 -28.54 -15.11 -5.12
CA PRO A 327 -29.50 -16.05 -4.60
C PRO A 327 -30.54 -16.37 -5.67
N GLY A 328 -30.99 -17.61 -5.72
CA GLY A 328 -31.99 -18.09 -6.65
C GLY A 328 -32.71 -19.33 -6.13
N LEU A 329 -33.65 -19.82 -6.93
CA LEU A 329 -34.32 -21.09 -6.72
C LEU A 329 -34.06 -21.97 -7.93
N GLU A 330 -33.54 -23.17 -7.71
CA GLU A 330 -33.41 -24.21 -8.73
C GLU A 330 -34.27 -25.40 -8.27
N ASP A 331 -35.21 -25.82 -9.11
CA ASP A 331 -36.14 -26.91 -8.81
C ASP A 331 -36.85 -26.77 -7.44
N GLY A 332 -37.15 -25.52 -7.05
CA GLY A 332 -37.80 -25.20 -5.78
C GLY A 332 -36.89 -25.21 -4.56
N GLN A 333 -35.58 -25.47 -4.73
CA GLN A 333 -34.58 -25.44 -3.67
C GLN A 333 -33.78 -24.13 -3.70
N PRO A 334 -33.44 -23.55 -2.53
CA PRO A 334 -32.63 -22.34 -2.46
C PRO A 334 -31.20 -22.63 -2.93
N VAL A 335 -30.74 -21.90 -3.92
CA VAL A 335 -29.37 -21.99 -4.46
C VAL A 335 -28.70 -20.64 -4.41
N ILE A 336 -27.39 -20.64 -4.11
CA ILE A 336 -26.55 -19.45 -4.17
C ILE A 336 -25.53 -19.67 -5.30
N ARG A 337 -25.66 -18.91 -6.38
CA ARG A 337 -24.71 -18.93 -7.50
C ARG A 337 -23.61 -17.90 -7.25
N ALA A 338 -22.37 -18.36 -7.14
CA ALA A 338 -21.21 -17.49 -7.10
C ALA A 338 -20.55 -17.46 -8.48
N HIS A 339 -20.44 -16.28 -9.08
CA HIS A 339 -19.64 -16.07 -10.27
C HIS A 339 -18.25 -15.62 -9.84
N ALA A 340 -17.28 -16.53 -9.93
CA ALA A 340 -15.88 -16.24 -9.68
C ALA A 340 -15.11 -16.08 -10.99
N LYS A 341 -14.16 -15.14 -11.03
CA LYS A 341 -13.15 -15.05 -12.07
C LYS A 341 -11.80 -15.28 -11.41
N LEU A 342 -11.01 -16.22 -11.94
CA LEU A 342 -9.60 -16.30 -11.64
C LEU A 342 -8.91 -15.20 -12.45
N ASP A 343 -8.05 -14.38 -11.84
CA ASP A 343 -7.39 -13.30 -12.61
C ASP A 343 -6.60 -13.91 -13.79
N ASP A 344 -6.99 -13.53 -15.01
CA ASP A 344 -6.49 -14.10 -16.28
C ASP A 344 -4.98 -13.84 -16.48
N GLU A 345 -4.40 -12.90 -15.76
CA GLU A 345 -2.96 -12.58 -15.85
C GLU A 345 -2.08 -13.76 -15.42
N ALA A 346 -2.58 -14.64 -14.53
CA ALA A 346 -1.86 -15.85 -14.13
C ALA A 346 -1.77 -16.90 -15.25
N LEU A 347 -2.61 -16.82 -16.29
CA LEU A 347 -2.73 -17.86 -17.33
C LEU A 347 -2.41 -17.40 -18.74
N GLY A 348 -2.20 -16.11 -19.01
CA GLY A 348 -1.67 -15.57 -20.26
C GLY A 348 -2.20 -16.27 -21.52
N HIS A 349 -3.37 -15.86 -22.00
CA HIS A 349 -3.75 -16.20 -23.37
C HIS A 349 -2.84 -15.44 -24.34
N ASP A 350 -2.10 -16.19 -25.15
CA ASP A 350 -1.52 -15.71 -26.42
C ASP A 350 -2.62 -15.15 -27.35
#